data_AF-A0A7G2JX49-F1
#
_entry.id   AF-A0A7G2JX49-F1
#
_cell.length_a   1.000
_cell.length_b   1.000
_cell.length_c   1.000
_cell.angle_alpha   90.00
_cell.angle_beta   90.00
_cell.angle_gamma   90.00
#
_symmetry.space_group_name_H-M   'P 1'
#
loop_
_entity.id
_entity.type
_entity.pdbx_description
1 polymer ?
#
loop_
_entity_poly.entity_id
_entity_poly.type
_entity_poly.pdbx_seq_one_letter_code
_entity_poly.pdbx_strand_id
1 'polypeptide(L)'
;MARFEDGFRQIYGQNIDLSPNSPDGQMVGLLAQMKMDIEELAENVYRQLDPDVATGAWLDQRVAYAGLIRRAASYSYLRSVILTGEPLTHLYAGIVVSDPHKVRWVLTADVQLDSNGSARADFHSED
;
A
#
# COMPACT_ATOMS: atom_id res chain seq x y z
N MET A 1 18.36 -1.95 -29.45
CA MET A 1 18.92 -3.03 -28.62
C MET A 1 18.90 -4.32 -29.44
N ALA A 2 20.02 -5.02 -29.56
CA ALA A 2 20.05 -6.32 -30.23
C ALA A 2 19.26 -7.34 -29.39
N ARG A 3 18.44 -8.17 -30.04
CA ARG A 3 17.74 -9.26 -29.34
C ARG A 3 18.76 -10.29 -28.88
N PHE A 4 18.54 -10.91 -27.71
CA PHE A 4 19.42 -11.95 -27.20
C PHE A 4 19.67 -13.05 -28.24
N GLU A 5 18.64 -13.43 -29.01
CA GLU A 5 18.77 -14.40 -30.11
C GLU A 5 19.89 -14.07 -31.10
N ASP A 6 20.06 -12.79 -31.46
CA ASP A 6 21.07 -12.37 -32.43
C ASP A 6 22.48 -12.51 -31.85
N GLY A 7 22.65 -12.20 -30.56
CA GLY A 7 23.90 -12.41 -29.83
C GLY A 7 24.26 -13.90 -29.71
N PHE A 8 23.27 -14.74 -29.41
CA PHE A 8 23.46 -16.19 -29.34
C PHE A 8 23.82 -16.79 -30.71
N ARG A 9 23.15 -16.38 -31.80
CA ARG A 9 23.52 -16.78 -33.18
C ARG A 9 24.92 -16.32 -33.57
N GLN A 10 25.36 -15.16 -33.11
CA GLN A 10 26.71 -14.65 -33.37
C GLN A 10 27.80 -15.48 -32.68
N ILE A 11 27.55 -15.96 -31.47
CA ILE A 11 28.53 -16.72 -30.66
C ILE A 11 28.54 -18.21 -31.04
N TYR A 12 27.36 -18.82 -31.13
CA TYR A 12 27.19 -20.27 -31.33
C TYR A 12 26.94 -20.67 -32.79
N GLY A 13 26.80 -19.70 -33.69
CA GLY A 13 26.53 -19.90 -35.11
C GLY A 13 25.05 -19.95 -35.45
N GLN A 14 24.74 -19.85 -36.75
CA GLN A 14 23.36 -19.76 -37.25
C GLN A 14 22.54 -21.05 -37.11
N ASN A 15 23.18 -22.18 -36.77
CA ASN A 15 22.54 -23.48 -36.66
C ASN A 15 21.94 -23.76 -35.26
N ILE A 16 22.11 -22.83 -34.31
CA ILE A 16 21.50 -22.95 -32.98
C ILE A 16 19.97 -22.94 -33.08
N ASP A 17 19.32 -23.90 -32.44
CA ASP A 17 17.87 -23.99 -32.41
C ASP A 17 17.32 -23.09 -31.31
N LEU A 18 16.85 -21.91 -31.68
CA LEU A 18 16.20 -20.96 -30.78
C LEU A 18 14.68 -21.00 -30.85
N SER A 19 14.11 -22.12 -31.33
CA SER A 19 12.67 -22.29 -31.29
C SER A 19 12.17 -22.25 -29.84
N PRO A 20 10.95 -21.72 -29.57
CA PRO A 20 10.47 -21.55 -28.19
C PRO A 20 10.44 -22.83 -27.36
N ASN A 21 10.39 -24.01 -27.98
CA ASN A 21 10.30 -25.29 -27.29
C ASN A 21 11.65 -26.03 -27.20
N SER A 22 12.73 -25.49 -27.74
CA SER A 22 14.05 -26.08 -27.63
C SER A 22 14.70 -25.73 -26.27
N PRO A 23 15.64 -26.54 -25.77
CA PRO A 23 16.40 -26.20 -24.56
C PRO A 23 17.13 -24.85 -24.68
N ASP A 24 17.75 -24.57 -25.82
CA ASP A 24 18.50 -23.32 -26.04
C ASP A 24 17.56 -22.10 -26.13
N GLY A 25 16.40 -22.25 -26.79
CA GLY A 25 15.38 -21.21 -26.85
C GLY A 25 14.77 -20.89 -25.48
N GLN A 26 14.52 -21.92 -24.66
CA GLN A 26 14.08 -21.76 -23.27
C GLN A 26 15.13 -21.03 -22.41
N MET A 27 16.41 -21.38 -22.54
CA MET A 27 17.50 -20.72 -21.83
C MET A 27 17.62 -19.23 -22.21
N VAL A 28 17.55 -18.91 -23.51
CA VAL A 28 17.54 -17.52 -23.99
C VAL A 28 16.31 -16.77 -23.46
N GLY A 29 15.15 -17.42 -23.39
CA GLY A 29 13.94 -16.87 -22.79
C GLY A 29 14.12 -16.50 -21.32
N LEU A 30 14.73 -17.38 -20.51
CA LEU A 30 15.03 -17.10 -19.10
C LEU A 30 16.01 -15.93 -18.94
N LEU A 31 17.04 -15.84 -19.78
CA LEU A 31 18.00 -14.73 -19.77
C LEU A 31 17.35 -13.40 -20.16
N ALA A 32 16.45 -13.43 -21.16
CA ALA A 32 15.66 -12.28 -21.56
C ALA A 32 14.75 -11.80 -20.42
N GLN A 33 14.09 -12.73 -19.73
CA GLN A 33 13.26 -12.42 -18.57
C GLN A 33 14.08 -11.80 -17.44
N MET A 34 15.21 -12.40 -17.06
CA MET A 34 16.10 -11.85 -16.03
C MET A 34 16.58 -10.43 -16.37
N LYS A 35 16.87 -10.16 -17.65
CA LYS A 35 17.24 -8.81 -18.08
C LYS A 35 16.07 -7.83 -17.94
N MET A 36 14.86 -8.22 -18.37
CA MET A 36 13.68 -7.38 -18.19
C MET A 36 13.43 -7.07 -16.72
N ASP A 37 13.51 -8.08 -15.85
CA ASP A 37 13.30 -7.91 -14.40
C ASP A 37 14.31 -6.91 -13.81
N ILE A 38 15.58 -6.96 -14.24
CA ILE A 38 16.62 -6.01 -13.82
C ILE A 38 16.33 -4.60 -14.35
N GLU A 39 15.89 -4.47 -15.60
CA GLU A 39 15.55 -3.16 -16.20
C GLU A 39 14.33 -2.53 -15.52
N GLU A 40 13.29 -3.32 -15.24
CA GLU A 40 12.12 -2.86 -14.48
C GLU A 40 12.50 -2.44 -13.07
N LEU A 41 13.38 -3.19 -12.41
CA LEU A 41 13.91 -2.81 -11.10
C LEU A 41 14.69 -1.49 -11.17
N ALA A 42 15.57 -1.34 -12.15
CA ALA A 42 16.36 -0.12 -12.33
C ALA A 42 15.47 1.10 -12.60
N GLU A 43 14.44 0.93 -13.45
CA GLU A 43 13.45 1.97 -13.71
C GLU A 43 12.68 2.33 -12.44
N ASN A 44 12.26 1.34 -11.65
CA ASN A 44 11.56 1.57 -10.39
C ASN A 44 12.44 2.39 -9.44
N VAL A 45 13.68 1.95 -9.21
CA VAL A 45 14.64 2.66 -8.34
C VAL A 45 14.86 4.09 -8.82
N TYR A 46 15.04 4.29 -10.13
CA TYR A 46 15.23 5.63 -10.70
C TYR A 46 14.01 6.53 -10.47
N ARG A 47 12.79 6.00 -10.67
CA ARG A 47 11.55 6.74 -10.39
C ARG A 47 11.44 7.12 -8.91
N GLN A 48 11.85 6.26 -7.98
CA GLN A 48 11.84 6.59 -6.53
C GLN A 48 12.82 7.71 -6.15
N LEU A 49 13.71 8.14 -7.04
CA LEU A 49 14.58 9.30 -6.81
C LEU A 49 13.84 10.63 -7.00
N ASP A 50 12.78 10.64 -7.79
CA ASP A 50 11.93 11.80 -8.02
C ASP A 50 10.83 11.88 -6.94
N PRO A 51 10.84 12.91 -6.07
CA PRO A 51 9.87 13.04 -4.99
C PRO A 51 8.42 13.17 -5.47
N ASP A 52 8.17 13.59 -6.72
CA ASP A 52 6.81 13.74 -7.24
C ASP A 52 6.12 12.39 -7.50
N VAL A 53 6.92 11.32 -7.69
CA VAL A 53 6.42 9.96 -7.96
C VAL A 53 6.90 8.92 -6.95
N ALA A 54 7.82 9.28 -6.06
CA ALA A 54 8.30 8.41 -4.99
C ALA A 54 7.16 8.07 -4.01
N THR A 55 7.21 6.87 -3.42
CA THR A 55 6.21 6.42 -2.44
C THR A 55 6.85 5.72 -1.24
N GLY A 56 6.08 5.56 -0.16
CA GLY A 56 6.51 4.86 1.05
C GLY A 56 7.82 5.42 1.64
N ALA A 57 8.72 4.52 2.03
CA ALA A 57 9.98 4.88 2.66
C ALA A 57 10.90 5.73 1.77
N TRP A 58 10.83 5.58 0.44
CA TRP A 58 11.62 6.40 -0.47
C TRP A 58 11.13 7.85 -0.44
N LEU A 59 9.81 8.07 -0.50
CA LEU A 59 9.25 9.41 -0.36
C LEU A 59 9.61 10.02 0.99
N ASP A 60 9.45 9.26 2.08
CA ASP A 60 9.78 9.70 3.44
C ASP A 60 11.26 10.17 3.54
N GLN A 61 12.19 9.45 2.90
CA GLN A 61 13.60 9.85 2.83
C GLN A 61 13.82 11.11 1.97
N ARG A 62 13.15 11.21 0.81
CA ARG A 62 13.31 12.37 -0.09
C ARG A 62 12.82 13.66 0.55
N VAL A 63 11.65 13.63 1.18
CA VAL A 63 11.08 14.82 1.85
C VAL A 63 11.86 15.22 3.10
N ALA A 64 12.49 14.26 3.78
CA ALA A 64 13.34 14.54 4.94
C ALA A 64 14.55 15.43 4.61
N TYR A 65 15.13 15.33 3.39
CA TYR A 65 16.21 16.24 2.97
C TYR A 65 15.77 17.69 2.86
N ALA A 66 14.48 17.94 2.62
CA ALA A 66 13.88 19.27 2.62
C ALA A 66 13.38 19.70 4.01
N GLY A 67 13.62 18.91 5.06
CA GLY A 67 13.09 19.16 6.41
C GLY A 67 11.58 18.93 6.53
N LEU A 68 10.97 18.22 5.57
CA LEU A 68 9.55 17.91 5.53
C LEU A 68 9.31 16.50 6.09
N ILE A 69 8.09 16.28 6.59
CA ILE A 69 7.62 14.98 7.07
C ILE A 69 6.31 14.66 6.33
N ARG A 70 6.17 13.42 5.87
CA ARG A 70 4.93 12.98 5.22
C ARG A 70 3.77 13.02 6.21
N ARG A 71 2.64 13.59 5.81
CA ARG A 71 1.41 13.55 6.62
C ARG A 71 0.95 12.11 6.78
N ALA A 72 0.78 11.69 8.03
CA ALA A 72 0.12 10.42 8.35
C ALA A 72 -1.34 10.46 7.90
N ALA A 73 -1.94 9.27 7.74
CA ALA A 73 -3.38 9.17 7.60
C ALA A 73 -4.04 9.86 8.80
N SER A 74 -5.05 10.69 8.53
CA SER A 74 -5.88 11.29 9.55
C SER A 74 -7.17 10.50 9.65
N TYR A 75 -7.57 10.13 10.86
CA TYR A 75 -8.85 9.47 11.08
C TYR A 75 -10.01 10.32 10.58
N SER A 76 -11.03 9.63 10.07
CA SER A 76 -12.34 10.25 9.88
C SER A 76 -13.03 10.37 11.24
N TYR A 77 -13.78 11.45 11.48
CA TYR A 77 -14.47 11.66 12.76
C TYR A 77 -15.98 11.74 12.57
N LEU A 78 -16.71 10.97 13.38
CA LEU A 78 -18.14 11.17 13.61
C LEU A 78 -18.28 11.97 14.90
N ARG A 79 -18.79 13.19 14.80
CA ARG A 79 -18.96 14.08 15.95
C ARG A 79 -20.39 14.01 16.47
N SER A 80 -20.54 14.00 17.79
CA SER A 80 -21.82 14.14 18.47
C SER A 80 -22.86 13.07 18.04
N VAL A 81 -22.39 11.82 17.92
CA VAL A 81 -23.23 10.64 17.70
C VAL A 81 -24.11 10.43 18.91
N ILE A 82 -25.41 10.20 18.70
CA ILE A 82 -26.35 9.89 19.78
C ILE A 82 -26.27 8.40 20.06
N LEU A 83 -25.92 8.06 21.30
CA LEU A 83 -25.91 6.70 21.82
C LEU A 83 -27.18 6.49 22.63
N THR A 84 -27.81 5.34 22.46
CA THR A 84 -29.00 4.95 23.22
C THR A 84 -28.85 3.55 23.77
N GLY A 85 -29.26 3.32 25.01
CA GLY A 85 -29.13 2.03 25.67
C GLY A 85 -29.79 2.02 27.05
N GLU A 86 -29.29 1.15 27.94
CA GLU A 86 -29.75 1.13 29.32
C GLU A 86 -29.31 2.41 30.07
N PRO A 87 -30.18 3.03 30.89
CA PRO A 87 -29.82 4.20 31.67
C PRO A 87 -28.58 3.99 32.55
N LEU A 88 -27.74 5.02 32.65
CA LEU A 88 -26.53 5.04 33.50
C LEU A 88 -25.43 4.04 33.08
N THR A 89 -25.54 3.37 31.94
CA THR A 89 -24.47 2.51 31.41
C THR A 89 -23.22 3.34 31.12
N HIS A 90 -22.06 2.83 31.55
CA HIS A 90 -20.76 3.43 31.28
C HIS A 90 -20.10 2.74 30.09
N LEU A 91 -19.68 3.53 29.09
CA LEU A 91 -19.01 3.10 27.88
C LEU A 91 -17.59 3.64 27.91
N TYR A 92 -16.61 2.74 27.83
CA TYR A 92 -15.19 3.10 27.88
C TYR A 92 -14.64 3.43 26.49
N ALA A 93 -13.69 4.36 26.42
CA ALA A 93 -12.93 4.66 25.23
C ALA A 93 -12.33 3.39 24.62
N GLY A 94 -12.28 3.34 23.29
CA GLY A 94 -11.78 2.17 22.55
C GLY A 94 -12.85 1.13 22.19
N ILE A 95 -14.10 1.29 22.64
CA ILE A 95 -15.22 0.48 22.12
C ILE A 95 -15.31 0.67 20.60
N VAL A 96 -15.41 -0.45 19.89
CA VAL A 96 -15.53 -0.46 18.42
C VAL A 96 -16.95 -0.81 18.00
N VAL A 97 -17.52 0.02 17.15
CA VAL A 97 -18.81 -0.22 16.48
C VAL A 97 -18.62 -0.26 14.96
N SER A 98 -19.52 -0.93 14.25
CA SER A 98 -19.47 -1.01 12.78
C SER A 98 -20.72 -0.42 12.15
N ASP A 99 -20.55 0.33 11.07
CA ASP A 99 -21.68 0.81 10.27
C ASP A 99 -22.16 -0.24 9.24
N PRO A 100 -23.26 0.00 8.50
CA PRO A 100 -23.77 -0.91 7.47
C PRO A 100 -22.78 -1.17 6.31
N HIS A 101 -21.81 -0.29 6.11
CA HIS A 101 -20.74 -0.45 5.11
C HIS A 101 -19.52 -1.20 5.68
N LYS A 102 -19.61 -1.70 6.91
CA LYS A 102 -18.54 -2.41 7.65
C LYS A 102 -17.33 -1.54 7.97
N VAL A 103 -17.48 -0.21 7.99
CA VAL A 103 -16.45 0.68 8.52
C VAL A 103 -16.48 0.58 10.05
N ARG A 104 -15.29 0.43 10.65
CA ARG A 104 -15.11 0.33 12.10
C ARG A 104 -14.83 1.71 12.68
N TRP A 105 -15.55 2.03 13.75
CA TRP A 105 -15.54 3.32 14.42
C TRP A 105 -15.22 3.10 15.90
N VAL A 106 -14.23 3.81 16.41
CA VAL A 106 -13.69 3.69 17.76
C VAL A 106 -14.16 4.86 18.61
N LEU A 107 -14.74 4.58 19.77
CA LEU A 107 -15.18 5.59 20.74
C LEU A 107 -13.96 6.33 21.29
N THR A 108 -13.96 7.66 21.17
CA THR A 108 -12.80 8.51 21.48
C THR A 108 -12.57 8.75 22.98
N ALA A 109 -13.61 8.69 23.79
CA ALA A 109 -13.56 9.01 25.21
C ALA A 109 -14.65 8.25 25.98
N ASP A 110 -14.41 8.03 27.27
CA ASP A 110 -15.42 7.45 28.18
C ASP A 110 -16.68 8.31 28.18
N VAL A 111 -17.84 7.68 28.12
CA VAL A 111 -19.14 8.35 28.16
C VAL A 111 -20.12 7.53 28.99
N GLN A 112 -20.90 8.21 29.81
CA GLN A 112 -22.00 7.59 30.55
C GLN A 112 -23.33 8.02 29.95
N LEU A 113 -24.23 7.06 29.74
CA LEU A 113 -25.61 7.34 29.34
C LEU A 113 -26.36 8.04 30.49
N ASP A 114 -27.20 9.01 30.15
CA ASP A 114 -28.01 9.73 31.13
C ASP A 114 -29.14 8.85 31.70
N SER A 115 -29.99 9.44 32.55
CA SER A 115 -31.15 8.74 33.13
C SER A 115 -32.19 8.29 32.11
N ASN A 116 -32.15 8.83 30.88
CA ASN A 116 -33.00 8.43 29.77
C ASN A 116 -32.31 7.39 28.86
N GLY A 117 -31.11 6.94 29.23
CA GLY A 117 -30.32 6.02 28.43
C GLY A 117 -29.71 6.67 27.19
N SER A 118 -29.44 7.97 27.19
CA SER A 118 -28.90 8.72 26.04
C SER A 118 -27.59 9.43 26.37
N ALA A 119 -26.68 9.49 25.40
CA ALA A 119 -25.51 10.38 25.47
C ALA A 119 -25.06 10.81 24.08
N ARG A 120 -24.21 11.84 24.03
CA ARG A 120 -23.49 12.24 22.81
C ARG A 120 -22.02 11.88 22.94
N ALA A 121 -21.48 11.25 21.91
CA ALA A 121 -20.08 10.86 21.88
C ALA A 121 -19.46 11.02 20.49
N ASP A 122 -18.14 11.10 20.47
CA ASP A 122 -17.36 11.20 19.25
C ASP A 122 -16.67 9.86 18.95
N PHE A 123 -16.65 9.51 17.67
CA PHE A 123 -15.94 8.34 17.17
C PHE A 123 -14.90 8.75 16.12
N HIS A 124 -13.84 7.95 15.98
CA HIS A 124 -12.89 8.05 14.88
C HIS A 124 -12.84 6.73 14.10
N SER A 125 -12.45 6.75 12.82
CA SER A 125 -12.23 5.51 12.06
C SER A 125 -11.10 4.70 12.69
N GLU A 126 -11.16 3.38 12.63
CA GLU A 126 -10.08 2.52 13.19
C GLU A 126 -8.75 2.72 12.46
N ASP A 127 -8.82 2.97 11.14
CA ASP A 127 -7.71 3.29 10.23
C ASP A 127 -8.02 4.53 9.37
#